data_AF-A0A5J4QQ27-F1
#
_entry.id   AF-A0A5J4QQ27-F1
#
_cell.length_a   1.000
_cell.length_b   1.000
_cell.length_c   1.000
_cell.angle_alpha   90.00
_cell.angle_beta   90.00
_cell.angle_gamma   90.00
#
_symmetry.space_group_name_H-M   'P 1'
#
loop_
_entity.id
_entity.type
_entity.pdbx_description
1 polymer ?
#
loop_
_entity_poly.entity_id
_entity_poly.type
_entity_poly.pdbx_seq_one_letter_code
_entity_poly.pdbx_strand_id
1 'polypeptide(L)' 'MESSPRTVTLFINNYQQIIFASGIPESVQFWFKLNYQNDSVTAVSLKRLNRPTSVKIPREKCLKWE' A
#
# COMPACT_ATOMS: atom_id res chain seq x y z
N MET A 1 19.19 -5.23 -15.60
CA MET A 1 18.03 -6.09 -15.27
C MET A 1 17.02 -5.18 -14.61
N GLU A 2 15.95 -4.83 -15.33
CA GLU A 2 14.88 -3.98 -14.78
C GLU A 2 14.14 -4.79 -13.70
N SER A 3 14.51 -4.61 -12.43
CA SER A 3 13.72 -5.14 -11.32
C SER A 3 12.33 -4.53 -11.44
N SER A 4 11.28 -5.36 -11.46
CA SER A 4 9.91 -4.84 -11.42
C SER A 4 9.78 -3.86 -10.25
N PRO A 5 9.21 -2.66 -10.47
CA PRO A 5 9.18 -1.63 -9.44
C PRO A 5 8.42 -2.15 -8.21
N ARG A 6 8.92 -1.83 -7.01
CA ARG A 6 8.20 -2.12 -5.76
C ARG A 6 6.87 -1.36 -5.77
N THR A 7 5.80 -2.03 -5.36
CA THR A 7 4.44 -1.46 -5.37
C THR A 7 3.80 -1.52 -3.99
N VAL A 8 2.85 -0.60 -3.75
CA VAL A 8 1.99 -0.59 -2.57
C VAL A 8 0.54 -0.56 -3.05
N THR A 9 -0.26 -1.48 -2.52
CA THR A 9 -1.70 -1.58 -2.81
C THR A 9 -2.48 -1.44 -1.51
N LEU A 10 -3.52 -0.61 -1.51
CA LEU A 10 -4.38 -0.41 -0.35
C LEU A 10 -5.58 -1.35 -0.41
N PHE A 11 -5.95 -1.92 0.73
CA PHE A 11 -7.17 -2.68 0.93
C PHE A 11 -7.99 -2.01 2.04
N ILE A 12 -9.29 -1.80 1.81
CA ILE A 12 -10.23 -1.26 2.80
C ILE A 12 -11.35 -2.28 2.97
N ASN A 13 -11.59 -2.74 4.19
CA ASN A 13 -12.59 -3.78 4.48
C ASN A 13 -12.41 -5.03 3.59
N ASN A 14 -11.17 -5.45 3.37
CA ASN A 14 -10.75 -6.55 2.47
C ASN A 14 -10.99 -6.32 0.96
N TYR A 15 -11.42 -5.13 0.54
CA TYR A 15 -11.54 -4.77 -0.87
C TYR A 15 -10.32 -4.01 -1.37
N GLN A 16 -9.68 -4.53 -2.41
CA GLN A 16 -8.56 -3.87 -3.09
C GLN A 16 -9.02 -2.56 -3.72
N GLN A 17 -8.29 -1.47 -3.47
CA GLN A 17 -8.56 -0.17 -4.07
C GLN A 17 -8.02 -0.08 -5.49
N ILE A 18 -8.68 0.70 -6.34
CA ILE A 18 -8.31 0.89 -7.76
C ILE A 18 -7.00 1.68 -7.94
N ILE A 19 -6.56 2.38 -6.90
CA ILE A 19 -5.33 3.18 -6.90
C ILE A 19 -4.23 2.38 -6.20
N PHE A 20 -3.06 2.31 -6.82
CA PHE A 20 -1.84 1.73 -6.25
C PHE A 20 -0.64 2.62 -6.53
N ALA A 21 0.43 2.49 -5.75
CA ALA A 21 1.67 3.21 -5.95
C ALA A 21 2.77 2.28 -6.48
N SER A 22 3.68 2.80 -7.31
CA SER A 22 4.86 2.09 -7.83
C SER A 22 6.13 2.92 -7.72
N GLY A 23 7.28 2.27 -7.72
CA GLY A 23 8.58 2.94 -7.57
C GLY A 23 8.98 3.16 -6.10
N ILE A 24 8.37 2.40 -5.19
CA ILE A 24 8.59 2.55 -3.75
C ILE A 24 10.06 2.24 -3.40
N PRO A 25 10.71 3.06 -2.54
CA PRO A 25 12.08 2.83 -2.13
C PRO A 25 12.23 1.53 -1.32
N GLU A 26 13.46 1.11 -1.11
CA GLU A 26 13.72 -0.13 -0.38
C GLU A 26 13.30 -0.07 1.09
N SER A 27 13.56 1.07 1.74
CA SER A 27 13.19 1.32 3.13
C SER A 27 11.94 2.18 3.18
N VAL A 28 10.93 1.73 3.92
CA VAL A 28 9.68 2.45 4.14
C VAL A 28 9.27 2.35 5.61
N GLN A 29 8.54 3.36 6.08
CA GLN A 29 7.96 3.38 7.42
C GLN A 29 6.45 3.61 7.32
N PHE A 30 5.67 2.90 8.13
CA PHE A 30 4.25 3.21 8.30
C PHE A 30 4.11 4.53 9.05
N TRP A 31 3.37 5.47 8.45
CA TRP A 31 3.10 6.77 9.05
C TRP A 31 1.61 7.05 8.96
N PHE A 32 1.06 7.64 10.02
CA PHE A 32 -0.35 7.96 10.14
C PHE A 32 -0.49 9.41 10.58
N LYS A 33 -1.33 10.17 9.87
CA LYS A 33 -1.78 11.50 10.30
C LYS A 33 -3.14 11.37 10.96
N LEU A 34 -3.24 11.81 12.21
CA LEU A 34 -4.50 11.93 12.93
C LEU A 34 -4.87 13.42 12.98
N ASN A 35 -6.15 13.76 12.79
CA ASN A 35 -6.57 15.15 12.58
C ASN A 35 -7.33 15.74 13.77
N TYR A 36 -8.07 14.91 14.51
CA TYR A 36 -8.93 15.35 15.60
C TYR A 36 -8.51 14.77 16.94
N GLN A 37 -8.92 15.45 18.01
CA GLN A 37 -8.76 14.95 19.37
C GLN A 37 -9.52 13.63 19.51
N ASN A 38 -8.86 12.63 20.11
CA ASN A 38 -9.34 11.25 20.27
C ASN A 38 -9.32 10.37 19.00
N ASP A 39 -8.82 10.87 17.86
CA ASP A 39 -8.45 9.98 16.77
C ASP A 39 -7.42 8.97 17.27
N SER A 40 -7.57 7.72 16.86
CA SER A 40 -6.61 6.66 17.19
C SER A 40 -6.44 5.72 16.01
N VAL A 41 -5.24 5.15 15.91
CA VAL A 41 -4.90 4.12 14.94
C VAL A 41 -4.12 3.04 15.66
N THR A 42 -4.39 1.77 15.32
CA THR A 42 -3.69 0.63 15.89
C THR A 42 -3.23 -0.29 14.77
N ALA A 43 -1.91 -0.51 14.69
CA ALA A 43 -1.34 -1.53 13.84
C ALA A 43 -1.47 -2.89 14.55
N VAL A 44 -2.40 -3.72 14.09
CA VAL A 44 -2.71 -5.01 14.75
C VAL A 44 -1.65 -6.07 14.48
N SER A 45 -1.12 -6.14 13.25
CA SER A 45 -0.05 -7.08 12.90
C SER A 45 0.69 -6.64 11.64
N LEU A 46 1.97 -7.01 11.55
CA LEU A 46 2.76 -6.93 10.32
C LEU A 46 3.12 -8.35 9.89
N LYS A 47 2.67 -8.76 8.71
CA LYS A 47 2.89 -10.12 8.19
C LYS A 47 3.58 -10.05 6.84
N ARG A 48 4.62 -10.86 6.67
CA ARG A 48 5.20 -11.13 5.36
C ARG A 48 4.38 -12.21 4.68
N LEU A 49 3.94 -11.94 3.45
CA LEU A 49 3.25 -12.92 2.61
C LEU A 49 4.25 -13.58 1.67
N ASN A 50 4.04 -14.86 1.36
CA ASN A 50 4.89 -15.61 0.43
C ASN A 50 4.66 -15.21 -1.03
N ARG A 51 3.49 -14.64 -1.35
CA ARG A 51 3.10 -14.12 -2.66
C ARG A 51 2.24 -12.86 -2.48
N PRO A 52 2.29 -11.90 -3.42
CA PRO A 52 1.36 -10.77 -3.41
C PRO A 52 -0.09 -11.26 -3.50
N THR A 53 -0.99 -10.62 -2.76
CA THR A 53 -2.44 -10.87 -2.82
C THR A 53 -3.17 -9.87 -3.72
N SER A 54 -2.47 -8.84 -4.20
CA SER A 54 -3.06 -7.89 -5.14
C SER A 54 -3.28 -8.52 -6.51
N VAL A 55 -4.41 -8.19 -7.12
CA VAL A 55 -4.77 -8.61 -8.47
C VAL A 55 -4.80 -7.39 -9.39
N LYS A 56 -4.64 -7.62 -10.70
CA LYS A 56 -4.81 -6.56 -11.69
C LYS A 56 -6.28 -6.20 -11.81
N ILE A 57 -6.63 -4.92 -11.63
CA ILE A 57 -8.01 -4.44 -11.69
C ILE A 57 -8.22 -3.63 -12.97
N PRO A 58 -9.35 -3.79 -13.69
CA PRO A 58 -9.67 -2.91 -14.81
C PRO A 58 -9.68 -1.44 -14.37
N ARG A 59 -9.02 -0.57 -15.17
CA ARG A 59 -8.92 0.88 -14.91
C ARG A 59 -8.16 1.26 -13.65
N GLU A 60 -7.28 0.38 -13.17
CA GLU A 60 -6.34 0.72 -12.09
C GLU A 60 -5.52 1.97 -12.42
N LYS A 61 -5.29 2.80 -11.40
CA LYS A 61 -4.49 4.03 -11.52
C LYS A 61 -3.20 3.84 -10.74
N CYS A 62 -2.09 3.98 -11.45
CA CYS A 62 -0.76 3.93 -10.87
C CYS A 62 -0.32 5.34 -10.47
N LEU A 63 -0.05 5.56 -9.19
CA LEU A 63 0.70 6.69 -8.69
C LEU A 63 2.20 6.35 -8.74
N LYS A 64 3.02 7.22 -9.32
CA LYS A 64 4.48 7.08 -9.29
C LYS A 64 5.00 7.72 -8.00
N TRP A 65 5.88 7.00 -7.31
CA TRP A 65 6.70 7.57 -6.26
C TRP A 65 7.81 8.37 -6.93
N GLU A 66 7.86 9.67 -6.66
CA GLU A 66 8.87 10.62 -7.13
C GLU A 66 9.79 11.03 -5.98
#